data_AF-A0A929B5B0-F1
#
_entry.id   AF-A0A929B5B0-F1
#
_cell.length_a   1.000
_cell.length_b   1.000
_cell.length_c   1.000
_cell.angle_alpha   90.00
_cell.angle_beta   90.00
_cell.angle_gamma   90.00
#
_symmetry.space_group_name_H-M   'P 1'
#
loop_
_entity.id
_entity.type
_entity.pdbx_description
1 polymer ?
#
loop_
_entity_poly.entity_id
_entity_poly.type
_entity_poly.pdbx_seq_one_letter_code
_entity_poly.pdbx_strand_id
1 'polypeptide(L)'
;MKFVSEPSIVTKIRKMKERVRWQHPSIVQRGIDQTRFVLEDGHNNDLEFSFLVIGDSGTGRHREDNPQRRIAKSMLAHSQDCRFILHTGDVVYLVGSNEQYPQNFIKPYREFLVGGEQPERIQYDRMVFKLPILPVPGNHDYYDLSWMYGLLAQATWPLRYLLQSRIDIDVGWHGSFQGDAYARAFLDYLQAMNQTQLARHLDRHYTAIADNRRCLTYQPNHFTRLPNRYYTFRYGGIDFFALDSNTFNLPLPLPDTPEGRQLRQQLKAHRQELEEERMRLLTNVVGLNSDTPEDAEKIEEIYGELEQLGEQIFDLDKQLSTSKKAIVDFEQLQWLQQKLIDSWQNPQVRGRVIYFHHPPYVTEATKWDQGQTLAVRSHLRQVLNAVREKINSITAGRPLVDLVLTGHAHCLEHLCTEDTGHADSHLNWLICGGSGYSLRRQRSQGEELTELIQGTSSDSRLVARSHLFVGRSGHGSKKRRPYSFLRIEVKGGSPPEFLVQPLIVEKFQKDWRNYSMSSFTI
;
A
#
# COMPACT_ATOMS: atom_id res chain seq x y z
N MET A 1 8.57 13.50 21.41
CA MET A 1 9.36 12.24 21.31
C MET A 1 8.77 11.41 20.18
N LYS A 2 9.59 10.83 19.28
CA LYS A 2 9.10 10.00 18.17
C LYS A 2 8.75 8.60 18.69
N PHE A 3 7.46 8.27 18.73
CA PHE A 3 6.96 6.95 19.16
C PHE A 3 7.31 5.85 18.15
N VAL A 4 7.24 6.20 16.87
CA VAL A 4 7.53 5.33 15.73
C VAL A 4 8.78 5.83 15.01
N SER A 5 9.65 4.91 14.61
CA SER A 5 10.81 5.18 13.77
C SER A 5 10.71 4.43 12.46
N GLU A 6 10.95 5.12 11.35
CA GLU A 6 11.05 4.47 10.04
C GLU A 6 12.51 4.17 9.70
N PRO A 7 12.85 2.97 9.22
CA PRO A 7 14.18 2.68 8.72
C PRO A 7 14.50 3.51 7.47
N SER A 8 15.77 3.85 7.27
CA SER A 8 16.23 4.49 6.03
C SER A 8 15.95 3.61 4.81
N ILE A 9 15.79 4.21 3.62
CA ILE A 9 15.63 3.48 2.35
C ILE A 9 16.76 2.45 2.14
N VAL A 10 18.01 2.81 2.45
CA VAL A 10 19.17 1.90 2.38
C VAL A 10 18.95 0.67 3.26
N THR A 11 18.49 0.88 4.49
CA THR A 11 18.20 -0.20 5.43
C THR A 11 17.08 -1.10 4.91
N LYS A 12 15.98 -0.52 4.39
CA LYS A 12 14.86 -1.28 3.80
C LYS A 12 15.35 -2.17 2.67
N ILE A 13 16.07 -1.60 1.69
CA ILE A 13 16.60 -2.33 0.53
C ILE A 13 17.54 -3.45 0.98
N ARG A 14 18.52 -3.13 1.83
CA ARG A 14 19.52 -4.10 2.31
C ARG A 14 18.85 -5.26 3.04
N LYS A 15 17.94 -4.97 3.98
CA LYS A 15 17.24 -6.01 4.76
C LYS A 15 16.38 -6.90 3.88
N MET A 16 15.62 -6.33 2.95
CA MET A 16 14.82 -7.16 2.04
C MET A 16 15.69 -8.03 1.12
N LYS A 17 16.81 -7.51 0.61
CA LYS A 17 17.79 -8.29 -0.17
C LYS A 17 18.41 -9.44 0.63
N GLU A 18 18.77 -9.20 1.90
CA GLU A 18 19.27 -10.24 2.82
C GLU A 18 18.24 -11.38 2.96
N ARG A 19 16.97 -11.02 3.19
CA ARG A 19 15.86 -11.96 3.46
C ARG A 19 15.57 -12.90 2.28
N VAL A 20 15.57 -12.37 1.06
CA VAL A 20 15.36 -13.16 -0.17
C VAL A 20 16.67 -13.71 -0.76
N ARG A 21 17.81 -13.54 -0.07
CA ARG A 21 19.15 -13.90 -0.56
C ARG A 21 19.38 -13.46 -2.01
N TRP A 22 19.13 -12.18 -2.27
CA TRP A 22 19.18 -11.58 -3.60
C TRP A 22 20.46 -11.95 -4.37
N GLN A 23 20.31 -12.48 -5.58
CA GLN A 23 21.39 -12.88 -6.49
C GLN A 23 22.38 -13.91 -5.89
N HIS A 24 21.93 -14.73 -4.94
CA HIS A 24 22.76 -15.80 -4.39
C HIS A 24 23.25 -16.77 -5.49
N PRO A 25 24.49 -17.30 -5.45
CA PRO A 25 25.02 -18.16 -6.51
C PRO A 25 24.12 -19.32 -6.93
N SER A 26 23.46 -19.98 -5.97
CA SER A 26 22.52 -21.08 -6.26
C SER A 26 21.29 -20.68 -7.06
N ILE A 27 20.88 -19.40 -6.96
CA ILE A 27 19.77 -18.81 -7.70
C ILE A 27 20.22 -18.44 -9.11
N VAL A 28 21.38 -17.75 -9.21
CA VAL A 28 21.96 -17.34 -10.50
C VAL A 28 22.29 -18.54 -11.37
N GLN A 29 22.92 -19.58 -10.82
CA GLN A 29 23.25 -20.82 -11.54
C GLN A 29 22.01 -21.56 -12.09
N ARG A 30 20.86 -21.40 -11.43
CA ARG A 30 19.57 -21.98 -11.88
C ARG A 30 18.82 -21.09 -12.86
N GLY A 31 19.36 -19.92 -13.22
CA GLY A 31 18.71 -18.95 -14.10
C GLY A 31 17.41 -18.37 -13.53
N ILE A 32 17.27 -18.35 -12.20
CA ILE A 32 16.02 -17.94 -11.54
C ILE A 32 15.82 -16.42 -11.64
N ASP A 33 14.62 -15.98 -12.02
CA ASP A 33 14.14 -14.61 -11.87
C ASP A 33 13.45 -14.47 -10.50
N GLN A 34 14.13 -13.82 -9.55
CA GLN A 34 13.63 -13.57 -8.20
C GLN A 34 12.57 -12.45 -8.13
N THR A 35 12.15 -11.88 -9.26
CA THR A 35 11.14 -10.82 -9.32
C THR A 35 9.87 -11.31 -10.01
N ARG A 36 9.76 -12.61 -10.29
CA ARG A 36 8.63 -13.16 -11.02
C ARG A 36 8.06 -14.41 -10.35
N PHE A 37 6.76 -14.56 -10.47
CA PHE A 37 6.10 -15.84 -10.23
C PHE A 37 5.04 -16.13 -11.31
N VAL A 38 4.64 -17.40 -11.40
CA VAL A 38 3.46 -17.85 -12.15
C VAL A 38 2.43 -18.36 -11.15
N LEU A 39 1.18 -17.89 -11.28
CA LEU A 39 0.07 -18.39 -10.49
C LEU A 39 -0.43 -19.71 -11.12
N GLU A 40 -0.23 -20.82 -10.42
CA GLU A 40 -0.63 -22.14 -10.87
C GLU A 40 -1.99 -22.50 -10.28
N ASP A 41 -3.03 -21.87 -10.81
CA ASP A 41 -4.44 -22.13 -10.47
C ASP A 41 -5.19 -22.89 -11.59
N GLY A 42 -4.53 -23.17 -12.72
CA GLY A 42 -5.12 -23.83 -13.89
C GLY A 42 -5.90 -22.91 -14.83
N HIS A 43 -6.03 -21.62 -14.51
CA HIS A 43 -6.89 -20.65 -15.22
C HIS A 43 -6.11 -19.46 -15.80
N ASN A 44 -4.78 -19.49 -15.74
CA ASN A 44 -3.92 -18.38 -16.16
C ASN A 44 -4.09 -17.95 -17.65
N ASN A 45 -4.64 -18.82 -18.50
CA ASN A 45 -4.90 -18.55 -19.91
C ASN A 45 -6.31 -17.99 -20.17
N ASP A 46 -7.17 -17.92 -19.15
CA ASP A 46 -8.50 -17.35 -19.26
C ASP A 46 -8.35 -15.85 -19.51
N LEU A 47 -8.78 -15.41 -20.71
CA LEU A 47 -8.68 -14.00 -21.09
C LEU A 47 -9.59 -13.13 -20.21
N GLU A 48 -10.71 -13.68 -19.76
CA GLU A 48 -11.64 -13.01 -18.86
C GLU A 48 -11.52 -13.56 -17.45
N PHE A 49 -11.32 -12.66 -16.49
CA PHE A 49 -11.20 -13.02 -15.09
C PHE A 49 -11.55 -11.83 -14.20
N SER A 50 -11.80 -12.10 -12.92
CA SER A 50 -11.99 -11.04 -11.92
C SER A 50 -10.93 -11.11 -10.84
N PHE A 51 -10.64 -9.97 -10.22
CA PHE A 51 -9.83 -9.90 -9.00
C PHE A 51 -10.38 -8.83 -8.06
N LEU A 52 -10.02 -8.94 -6.78
CA LEU A 52 -10.38 -7.95 -5.77
C LEU A 52 -9.20 -7.04 -5.45
N VAL A 53 -9.48 -5.81 -5.02
CA VAL A 53 -8.46 -4.86 -4.56
C VAL A 53 -8.87 -4.27 -3.22
N ILE A 54 -7.92 -4.29 -2.27
CA ILE A 54 -8.02 -3.68 -0.94
C ILE A 54 -6.71 -2.97 -0.60
N GLY A 55 -6.75 -2.09 0.39
CA GLY A 55 -5.58 -1.34 0.87
C GLY A 55 -5.82 -0.80 2.27
N ASP A 56 -4.74 -0.59 3.02
CA ASP A 56 -4.80 0.13 4.29
C ASP A 56 -5.84 -0.49 5.25
N SER A 57 -5.85 -1.84 5.25
CA SER A 57 -6.96 -2.60 5.80
C SER A 57 -6.80 -2.91 7.29
N GLY A 58 -5.56 -3.03 7.77
CA GLY A 58 -5.26 -3.48 9.12
C GLY A 58 -5.91 -2.60 10.20
N THR A 59 -6.82 -3.16 11.00
CA THR A 59 -7.40 -2.44 12.16
C THR A 59 -7.55 -3.37 13.35
N GLY A 60 -6.83 -3.12 14.46
CA GLY A 60 -7.01 -3.86 15.71
C GLY A 60 -7.91 -3.16 16.73
N ARG A 61 -8.17 -1.85 16.54
CA ARG A 61 -8.78 -0.98 17.56
C ARG A 61 -10.29 -1.15 17.75
N HIS A 62 -10.99 -1.81 16.84
CA HIS A 62 -12.44 -1.98 16.95
C HIS A 62 -12.78 -3.29 17.67
N ARG A 63 -12.91 -3.23 19.00
CA ARG A 63 -13.14 -4.41 19.86
C ARG A 63 -14.41 -5.20 19.52
N GLU A 64 -15.45 -4.56 18.97
CA GLU A 64 -16.72 -5.24 18.64
C GLU A 64 -17.26 -4.98 17.23
N ASP A 65 -16.87 -3.87 16.57
CA ASP A 65 -17.46 -3.42 15.31
C ASP A 65 -16.41 -3.00 14.26
N ASN A 66 -15.68 -4.00 13.78
CA ASN A 66 -14.49 -3.83 12.95
C ASN A 66 -14.83 -3.66 11.44
N PRO A 67 -14.51 -2.51 10.82
CA PRO A 67 -14.76 -2.23 9.39
C PRO A 67 -14.04 -3.25 8.48
N GLN A 68 -12.78 -3.56 8.77
CA GLN A 68 -11.99 -4.52 8.01
C GLN A 68 -12.66 -5.90 7.99
N ARG A 69 -13.18 -6.37 9.13
CA ARG A 69 -13.91 -7.64 9.18
C ARG A 69 -15.19 -7.60 8.35
N ARG A 70 -15.91 -6.48 8.32
CA ARG A 70 -17.12 -6.33 7.50
C ARG A 70 -16.81 -6.27 6.01
N ILE A 71 -15.73 -5.59 5.62
CA ILE A 71 -15.20 -5.61 4.26
C ILE A 71 -14.85 -7.04 3.85
N ALA A 72 -14.06 -7.76 4.67
CA ALA A 72 -13.70 -9.15 4.40
C ALA A 72 -14.92 -10.07 4.25
N LYS A 73 -15.98 -9.89 5.06
CA LYS A 73 -17.25 -10.62 4.90
C LYS A 73 -17.95 -10.27 3.59
N SER A 74 -18.01 -8.98 3.23
CA SER A 74 -18.64 -8.52 1.98
C SER A 74 -17.92 -9.10 0.76
N MET A 75 -16.59 -9.16 0.78
CA MET A 75 -15.77 -9.77 -0.26
C MET A 75 -16.10 -11.25 -0.53
N LEU A 76 -16.62 -12.00 0.46
CA LEU A 76 -16.95 -13.41 0.29
C LEU A 76 -18.06 -13.64 -0.75
N ALA A 77 -18.96 -12.67 -0.93
CA ALA A 77 -19.98 -12.74 -1.97
C ALA A 77 -19.41 -12.68 -3.39
N HIS A 78 -18.14 -12.29 -3.53
CA HIS A 78 -17.46 -12.11 -4.81
C HIS A 78 -16.24 -13.02 -4.98
N SER A 79 -15.86 -13.77 -3.94
CA SER A 79 -14.56 -14.46 -3.91
C SER A 79 -14.49 -15.67 -4.83
N GLN A 80 -15.62 -16.33 -5.12
CA GLN A 80 -15.66 -17.53 -5.97
C GLN A 80 -15.28 -17.23 -7.43
N ASP A 81 -15.64 -16.04 -7.93
CA ASP A 81 -15.39 -15.64 -9.31
C ASP A 81 -14.07 -14.87 -9.48
N CYS A 82 -13.39 -14.57 -8.37
CA CYS A 82 -12.11 -13.87 -8.38
C CYS A 82 -10.93 -14.85 -8.34
N ARG A 83 -9.80 -14.47 -8.93
CA ARG A 83 -8.59 -15.32 -9.04
C ARG A 83 -7.56 -15.01 -7.96
N PHE A 84 -7.52 -13.75 -7.51
CA PHE A 84 -6.64 -13.28 -6.45
C PHE A 84 -7.18 -11.96 -5.86
N ILE A 85 -6.57 -11.54 -4.76
CA ILE A 85 -6.76 -10.25 -4.10
C ILE A 85 -5.44 -9.48 -4.18
N LEU A 86 -5.46 -8.27 -4.72
CA LEU A 86 -4.33 -7.33 -4.61
C LEU A 86 -4.48 -6.52 -3.33
N HIS A 87 -3.39 -6.37 -2.56
CA HIS A 87 -3.36 -5.52 -1.36
C HIS A 87 -2.33 -4.40 -1.51
N THR A 88 -2.76 -3.15 -1.54
CA THR A 88 -1.91 -1.98 -1.85
C THR A 88 -1.10 -1.47 -0.64
N GLY A 89 -0.67 -2.37 0.25
CA GLY A 89 0.15 -2.03 1.44
C GLY A 89 -0.60 -1.62 2.69
N ASP A 90 0.17 -1.47 3.78
CA ASP A 90 -0.28 -1.25 5.15
C ASP A 90 -1.23 -2.34 5.64
N VAL A 91 -0.65 -3.52 5.81
CA VAL A 91 -1.41 -4.76 5.95
C VAL A 91 -2.04 -4.91 7.34
N VAL A 92 -1.30 -4.57 8.40
CA VAL A 92 -1.72 -4.86 9.77
C VAL A 92 -1.96 -3.64 10.64
N TYR A 93 -1.25 -2.53 10.41
CA TYR A 93 -1.16 -1.38 11.32
C TYR A 93 -0.83 -1.76 12.78
N LEU A 94 -0.28 -0.88 13.61
CA LEU A 94 0.25 0.46 13.33
C LEU A 94 1.74 0.45 13.01
N VAL A 95 2.46 -0.60 13.37
CA VAL A 95 3.93 -0.64 13.25
C VAL A 95 4.42 -1.94 12.62
N GLY A 96 3.53 -2.64 11.91
CA GLY A 96 3.90 -3.83 11.16
C GLY A 96 4.42 -4.97 12.02
N SER A 97 4.09 -5.01 13.31
CA SER A 97 4.59 -6.04 14.22
C SER A 97 3.95 -7.40 13.93
N ASN A 98 4.69 -8.48 14.16
CA ASN A 98 4.14 -9.83 14.08
C ASN A 98 2.96 -10.06 15.07
N GLU A 99 2.94 -9.33 16.18
CA GLU A 99 1.89 -9.39 17.21
C GLU A 99 0.53 -8.89 16.70
N GLN A 100 0.55 -8.06 15.65
CA GLN A 100 -0.65 -7.46 15.06
C GLN A 100 -1.33 -8.41 14.06
N TYR A 101 -0.59 -9.37 13.47
CA TYR A 101 -1.13 -10.27 12.45
C TYR A 101 -2.34 -11.12 12.91
N PRO A 102 -2.34 -11.73 14.11
CA PRO A 102 -3.49 -12.53 14.57
C PRO A 102 -4.81 -11.76 14.55
N GLN A 103 -4.83 -10.54 15.09
CA GLN A 103 -6.06 -9.74 15.21
C GLN A 103 -6.34 -8.87 13.97
N ASN A 104 -5.30 -8.39 13.29
CA ASN A 104 -5.44 -7.35 12.25
C ASN A 104 -5.33 -7.92 10.83
N PHE A 105 -5.10 -9.23 10.68
CA PHE A 105 -5.10 -9.89 9.36
C PHE A 105 -5.73 -11.27 9.41
N ILE A 106 -5.22 -12.18 10.24
CA ILE A 106 -5.65 -13.58 10.26
C ILE A 106 -7.13 -13.71 10.62
N LYS A 107 -7.55 -13.11 11.74
CA LYS A 107 -8.94 -13.18 12.20
C LYS A 107 -9.92 -12.46 11.25
N PRO A 108 -9.64 -11.25 10.72
CA PRO A 108 -10.48 -10.60 9.72
C PRO A 108 -10.66 -11.38 8.43
N TYR A 109 -9.59 -11.96 7.89
CA TYR A 109 -9.56 -12.65 6.60
C TYR A 109 -9.63 -14.18 6.70
N ARG A 110 -10.02 -14.72 7.85
CA ARG A 110 -9.97 -16.16 8.15
C ARG A 110 -10.58 -17.05 7.08
N GLU A 111 -11.68 -16.65 6.43
CA GLU A 111 -12.32 -17.46 5.40
C GLU A 111 -11.45 -17.65 4.15
N PHE A 112 -10.53 -16.71 3.88
CA PHE A 112 -9.55 -16.77 2.79
C PHE A 112 -8.30 -17.59 3.14
N LEU A 113 -8.18 -18.06 4.39
CA LEU A 113 -7.04 -18.84 4.88
C LEU A 113 -7.40 -20.32 5.05
N VAL A 114 -6.46 -21.20 4.73
CA VAL A 114 -6.54 -22.62 5.10
C VAL A 114 -6.40 -22.72 6.63
N GLY A 115 -7.32 -23.46 7.27
CA GLY A 115 -7.40 -23.54 8.73
C GLY A 115 -8.14 -22.37 9.39
N GLY A 116 -8.77 -21.48 8.61
CA GLY A 116 -9.47 -20.28 9.09
C GLY A 116 -10.63 -20.50 10.07
N GLU A 117 -11.10 -21.74 10.26
CA GLU A 117 -12.09 -22.08 11.30
C GLU A 117 -11.48 -21.97 12.71
N GLN A 118 -10.15 -22.04 12.82
CA GLN A 118 -9.39 -21.92 14.07
C GLN A 118 -8.26 -20.89 13.89
N PRO A 119 -8.59 -19.60 13.68
CA PRO A 119 -7.62 -18.56 13.33
C PRO A 119 -6.50 -18.39 14.37
N GLU A 120 -6.78 -18.67 15.65
CA GLU A 120 -5.81 -18.66 16.75
C GLU A 120 -4.68 -19.69 16.61
N ARG A 121 -4.85 -20.72 15.77
CA ARG A 121 -3.81 -21.73 15.50
C ARG A 121 -2.93 -21.39 14.31
N ILE A 122 -3.29 -20.36 13.54
CA ILE A 122 -2.53 -19.95 12.36
C ILE A 122 -1.38 -19.05 12.80
N GLN A 123 -0.14 -19.48 12.55
CA GLN A 123 1.02 -18.63 12.74
C GLN A 123 1.13 -17.62 11.59
N TYR A 124 1.49 -16.38 11.91
CA TYR A 124 1.58 -15.30 10.93
C TYR A 124 2.58 -15.57 9.80
N ASP A 125 3.66 -16.29 10.06
CA ASP A 125 4.67 -16.68 9.06
C ASP A 125 4.35 -18.02 8.37
N ARG A 126 3.24 -18.67 8.74
CA ARG A 126 2.76 -19.95 8.18
C ARG A 126 1.38 -19.88 7.53
N MET A 127 0.87 -18.69 7.26
CA MET A 127 -0.42 -18.50 6.58
C MET A 127 -0.44 -19.21 5.21
N VAL A 128 -1.53 -19.91 4.91
CA VAL A 128 -1.77 -20.54 3.61
C VAL A 128 -3.08 -19.98 3.06
N PHE A 129 -3.06 -19.52 1.82
CA PHE A 129 -4.17 -18.78 1.21
C PHE A 129 -5.00 -19.69 0.31
N LYS A 130 -6.33 -19.73 0.53
CA LYS A 130 -7.28 -20.39 -0.39
C LYS A 130 -7.43 -19.58 -1.67
N LEU A 131 -7.63 -18.27 -1.51
CA LEU A 131 -7.58 -17.27 -2.56
C LEU A 131 -6.30 -16.44 -2.35
N PRO A 132 -5.37 -16.39 -3.30
CA PRO A 132 -4.11 -15.66 -3.15
C PRO A 132 -4.34 -14.21 -2.73
N ILE A 133 -3.64 -13.75 -1.69
CA ILE A 133 -3.53 -12.33 -1.34
C ILE A 133 -2.12 -11.90 -1.71
N LEU A 134 -2.00 -10.94 -2.63
CA LEU A 134 -0.76 -10.50 -3.26
C LEU A 134 -0.44 -9.05 -2.81
N PRO A 135 0.15 -8.86 -1.61
CA PRO A 135 0.46 -7.54 -1.11
C PRO A 135 1.72 -6.92 -1.71
N VAL A 136 1.80 -5.60 -1.61
CA VAL A 136 3.04 -4.80 -1.57
C VAL A 136 3.22 -4.26 -0.15
N PRO A 137 4.45 -3.91 0.29
CA PRO A 137 4.64 -3.27 1.58
C PRO A 137 4.21 -1.79 1.56
N GLY A 138 3.52 -1.34 2.60
CA GLY A 138 3.29 0.07 2.92
C GLY A 138 4.29 0.62 3.95
N ASN A 139 4.13 1.87 4.37
CA ASN A 139 5.05 2.46 5.34
C ASN A 139 4.91 1.86 6.74
N HIS A 140 3.70 1.52 7.17
CA HIS A 140 3.46 0.88 8.47
C HIS A 140 4.05 -0.53 8.53
N ASP A 141 4.24 -1.19 7.38
CA ASP A 141 4.89 -2.50 7.32
C ASP A 141 6.41 -2.42 7.59
N TYR A 142 7.01 -1.23 7.51
CA TYR A 142 8.43 -0.98 7.81
C TYR A 142 8.69 -0.30 9.14
N TYR A 143 7.65 0.25 9.78
CA TYR A 143 7.79 1.02 11.00
C TYR A 143 8.32 0.18 12.17
N ASP A 144 9.12 0.81 13.01
CA ASP A 144 9.67 0.26 14.24
C ASP A 144 9.24 1.10 15.45
N LEU A 145 9.23 0.49 16.62
CA LEU A 145 9.10 1.22 17.87
C LEU A 145 10.47 1.64 18.37
N SER A 146 10.57 2.85 18.92
CA SER A 146 11.80 3.27 19.57
C SER A 146 12.08 2.38 20.80
N TRP A 147 13.33 1.95 20.96
CA TRP A 147 13.75 0.98 21.97
C TRP A 147 13.42 1.39 23.41
N MET A 148 13.42 2.70 23.71
CA MET A 148 13.04 3.23 25.03
C MET A 148 11.57 2.96 25.37
N TYR A 149 10.67 2.99 24.38
CA TYR A 149 9.26 2.66 24.59
C TYR A 149 9.03 1.16 24.70
N GLY A 150 9.79 0.33 23.96
CA GLY A 150 9.77 -1.13 24.14
C GLY A 150 10.11 -1.52 25.58
N LEU A 151 11.06 -0.83 26.22
CA LEU A 151 11.41 -1.03 27.63
C LEU A 151 10.32 -0.51 28.60
N LEU A 152 9.73 0.66 28.34
CA LEU A 152 8.65 1.21 29.18
C LEU A 152 7.35 0.38 29.10
N ALA A 153 7.04 -0.17 27.92
CA ALA A 153 5.92 -1.09 27.73
C ALA A 153 6.14 -2.39 28.53
N GLN A 154 7.36 -2.92 28.53
CA GLN A 154 7.73 -4.08 29.36
C GLN A 154 7.61 -3.80 30.86
N ALA A 155 8.10 -2.65 31.32
CA ALA A 155 8.09 -2.28 32.73
C ALA A 155 6.68 -2.03 33.29
N THR A 156 5.73 -1.61 32.44
CA THR A 156 4.34 -1.31 32.85
C THR A 156 3.36 -2.48 32.67
N TRP A 157 3.83 -3.63 32.15
CA TRP A 157 2.98 -4.79 31.85
C TRP A 157 2.19 -5.36 33.04
N PRO A 158 2.78 -5.57 34.24
CA PRO A 158 2.02 -6.08 35.38
C PRO A 158 0.90 -5.13 35.80
N LEU A 159 1.15 -3.82 35.70
CA LEU A 159 0.18 -2.77 36.02
C LEU A 159 -0.98 -2.74 35.01
N ARG A 160 -0.70 -2.93 33.72
CA ARG A 160 -1.72 -2.99 32.66
C ARG A 160 -2.62 -4.23 32.79
N TYR A 161 -2.02 -5.37 33.12
CA TYR A 161 -2.77 -6.61 33.35
C TYR A 161 -3.69 -6.52 34.57
N LEU A 162 -3.24 -5.83 35.64
CA LEU A 162 -4.03 -5.56 36.85
C LEU A 162 -5.12 -4.49 36.68
N LEU A 163 -4.95 -3.55 35.74
CA LEU A 163 -5.90 -2.43 35.55
C LEU A 163 -6.98 -2.67 34.48
N GLN A 164 -6.89 -3.72 33.65
CA GLN A 164 -7.87 -4.19 32.62
C GLN A 164 -8.54 -3.13 31.70
N SER A 165 -8.25 -1.84 31.85
CA SER A 165 -8.98 -0.74 31.22
C SER A 165 -8.15 0.56 31.33
N ARG A 166 -8.33 1.46 30.36
CA ARG A 166 -7.88 2.86 30.25
C ARG A 166 -6.80 3.18 29.20
N ILE A 167 -5.86 2.28 28.88
CA ILE A 167 -4.83 2.55 27.86
C ILE A 167 -4.48 1.26 27.10
N ASP A 168 -5.42 0.74 26.32
CA ASP A 168 -5.15 -0.34 25.37
C ASP A 168 -4.65 0.27 24.05
N ILE A 169 -3.43 0.83 24.10
CA ILE A 169 -2.76 1.29 22.89
C ILE A 169 -2.34 0.02 22.15
N ASP A 170 -2.89 -0.18 20.94
CA ASP A 170 -2.61 -1.25 19.96
C ASP A 170 -1.17 -1.17 19.39
N VAL A 171 -0.21 -0.92 20.28
CA VAL A 171 1.22 -0.85 20.04
C VAL A 171 1.81 -2.06 20.74
N GLY A 172 2.21 -3.04 19.93
CA GLY A 172 2.93 -4.23 20.37
C GLY A 172 4.24 -3.91 21.09
N TRP A 173 4.99 -4.94 21.47
CA TRP A 173 6.20 -4.79 22.28
C TRP A 173 7.38 -4.31 21.46
N HIS A 174 7.32 -4.57 20.15
CA HIS A 174 8.28 -4.16 19.16
C HIS A 174 7.56 -3.75 17.87
N GLY A 175 8.27 -3.17 16.91
CA GLY A 175 7.71 -2.90 15.59
C GLY A 175 7.98 -4.04 14.60
N SER A 176 8.08 -3.69 13.32
CA SER A 176 8.24 -4.65 12.22
C SER A 176 9.62 -5.31 12.12
N PHE A 177 10.62 -4.79 12.85
CA PHE A 177 12.04 -5.05 12.65
C PHE A 177 12.50 -4.72 11.22
N GLN A 178 12.23 -3.49 10.81
CA GLN A 178 12.50 -3.01 9.44
C GLN A 178 11.84 -3.90 8.37
N GLY A 179 10.58 -4.28 8.57
CA GLY A 179 9.79 -5.12 7.65
C GLY A 179 10.07 -6.62 7.71
N ASP A 180 10.62 -7.13 8.81
CA ASP A 180 10.88 -8.58 8.97
C ASP A 180 9.59 -9.37 9.07
N ALA A 181 8.62 -8.85 9.85
CA ALA A 181 7.32 -9.47 10.01
C ALA A 181 6.59 -9.61 8.68
N TYR A 182 6.54 -8.53 7.87
CA TYR A 182 6.00 -8.57 6.51
C TYR A 182 6.72 -9.60 5.63
N ALA A 183 8.06 -9.62 5.66
CA ALA A 183 8.83 -10.53 4.84
C ALA A 183 8.59 -12.00 5.20
N ARG A 184 8.47 -12.35 6.48
CA ARG A 184 8.13 -13.72 6.91
C ARG A 184 6.69 -14.09 6.56
N ALA A 185 5.77 -13.14 6.66
CA ALA A 185 4.36 -13.36 6.36
C ALA A 185 4.11 -13.61 4.87
N PHE A 186 4.76 -12.84 3.98
CA PHE A 186 4.39 -12.78 2.57
C PHE A 186 5.49 -13.09 1.56
N LEU A 187 6.77 -12.93 1.93
CA LEU A 187 7.89 -13.18 1.01
C LEU A 187 8.47 -14.59 1.18
N ASP A 188 9.11 -15.09 0.13
CA ASP A 188 9.86 -16.33 0.17
C ASP A 188 11.14 -16.11 0.98
N TYR A 189 11.05 -16.33 2.29
CA TYR A 189 12.08 -15.99 3.26
C TYR A 189 13.23 -17.00 3.22
N LEU A 190 14.20 -16.76 2.35
CA LEU A 190 15.33 -17.67 2.08
C LEU A 190 16.48 -17.57 3.08
N GLN A 191 16.59 -16.46 3.82
CA GLN A 191 17.71 -16.19 4.73
C GLN A 191 17.86 -17.23 5.85
N ALA A 192 16.76 -17.86 6.30
CA ALA A 192 16.79 -18.86 7.35
C ALA A 192 17.32 -20.23 6.89
N MET A 193 17.52 -20.43 5.57
CA MET A 193 17.89 -21.73 5.00
C MET A 193 19.41 -21.88 4.86
N ASN A 194 19.93 -23.04 5.27
CA ASN A 194 21.30 -23.43 4.92
C ASN A 194 21.42 -23.78 3.43
N GLN A 195 22.65 -24.04 2.95
CA GLN A 195 22.92 -24.23 1.53
C GLN A 195 22.16 -25.41 0.90
N THR A 196 22.06 -26.55 1.60
CA THR A 196 21.36 -27.74 1.14
C THR A 196 19.85 -27.54 1.15
N GLN A 197 19.33 -26.89 2.19
CA GLN A 197 17.92 -26.52 2.29
C GLN A 197 17.53 -25.55 1.17
N LEU A 198 18.36 -24.53 0.92
CA LEU A 198 18.14 -23.57 -0.15
C LEU A 198 18.07 -24.27 -1.52
N ALA A 199 19.05 -25.11 -1.86
CA ALA A 199 19.05 -25.82 -3.14
C ALA A 199 17.76 -26.64 -3.34
N ARG A 200 17.37 -27.42 -2.32
CA ARG A 200 16.14 -28.22 -2.34
C ARG A 200 14.89 -27.34 -2.47
N HIS A 201 14.85 -26.21 -1.75
CA HIS A 201 13.74 -25.27 -1.81
C HIS A 201 13.59 -24.66 -3.20
N LEU A 202 14.69 -24.20 -3.80
CA LEU A 202 14.70 -23.66 -5.16
C LEU A 202 14.24 -24.69 -6.19
N ASP A 203 14.70 -25.94 -6.07
CA ASP A 203 14.31 -27.02 -6.97
C ASP A 203 12.84 -27.45 -6.81
N ARG A 204 12.26 -27.24 -5.63
CA ARG A 204 10.85 -27.54 -5.34
C ARG A 204 9.89 -26.42 -5.75
N HIS A 205 10.26 -25.16 -5.53
CA HIS A 205 9.32 -24.03 -5.61
C HIS A 205 9.56 -23.09 -6.79
N TYR A 206 10.73 -23.15 -7.43
CA TYR A 206 11.03 -22.31 -8.61
C TYR A 206 11.03 -23.16 -9.88
N THR A 207 9.91 -23.81 -10.18
CA THR A 207 9.78 -24.80 -11.27
C THR A 207 9.16 -24.21 -12.54
N ALA A 208 8.31 -23.20 -12.41
CA ALA A 208 7.71 -22.49 -13.54
C ALA A 208 8.77 -21.78 -14.41
N ILE A 209 8.49 -21.68 -15.71
CA ILE A 209 9.34 -21.00 -16.69
C ILE A 209 8.57 -19.84 -17.30
N ALA A 210 9.17 -18.64 -17.29
CA ALA A 210 8.62 -17.45 -17.93
C ALA A 210 9.77 -16.64 -18.56
N ASP A 211 9.62 -16.26 -19.83
CA ASP A 211 10.67 -15.62 -20.65
C ASP A 211 12.03 -16.34 -20.55
N ASN A 212 12.02 -17.67 -20.75
CA ASN A 212 13.20 -18.55 -20.70
C ASN A 212 13.97 -18.57 -19.37
N ARG A 213 13.36 -18.10 -18.27
CA ARG A 213 13.93 -18.14 -16.93
C ARG A 213 13.04 -18.90 -15.97
N ARG A 214 13.66 -19.62 -15.03
CA ARG A 214 12.93 -20.25 -13.93
C ARG A 214 12.39 -19.16 -13.00
N CYS A 215 11.20 -19.34 -12.45
CA CYS A 215 10.60 -18.39 -11.53
C CYS A 215 9.73 -19.13 -10.51
N LEU A 216 9.28 -18.41 -9.47
CA LEU A 216 8.51 -19.02 -8.40
C LEU A 216 7.17 -19.54 -8.92
N THR A 217 6.76 -20.72 -8.47
CA THR A 217 5.44 -21.31 -8.76
C THR A 217 4.56 -21.06 -7.55
N TYR A 218 3.57 -20.18 -7.69
CA TYR A 218 2.65 -19.86 -6.62
C TYR A 218 1.44 -20.76 -6.72
N GLN A 219 1.13 -21.50 -5.66
CA GLN A 219 0.08 -22.52 -5.63
C GLN A 219 -0.94 -22.16 -4.56
N PRO A 220 -2.18 -21.79 -4.92
CA PRO A 220 -3.27 -21.66 -3.96
C PRO A 220 -3.43 -22.93 -3.12
N ASN A 221 -3.90 -22.77 -1.88
CA ASN A 221 -4.04 -23.84 -0.88
C ASN A 221 -2.75 -24.52 -0.43
N HIS A 222 -1.58 -24.07 -0.92
CA HIS A 222 -0.28 -24.57 -0.51
C HIS A 222 0.57 -23.45 0.10
N PHE A 223 1.59 -23.82 0.87
CA PHE A 223 2.51 -22.84 1.43
C PHE A 223 3.45 -22.31 0.34
N THR A 224 3.00 -21.27 -0.36
CA THR A 224 3.79 -20.47 -1.32
C THR A 224 3.82 -19.00 -0.90
N ARG A 225 4.82 -18.27 -1.40
CA ARG A 225 5.11 -16.89 -1.02
C ARG A 225 5.53 -16.06 -2.23
N LEU A 226 5.51 -14.74 -2.08
CA LEU A 226 5.95 -13.81 -3.11
C LEU A 226 7.48 -13.83 -3.23
N PRO A 227 8.04 -13.73 -4.44
CA PRO A 227 9.47 -13.92 -4.66
C PRO A 227 10.32 -12.75 -4.12
N ASN A 228 9.75 -11.55 -4.03
CA ASN A 228 10.44 -10.34 -3.60
C ASN A 228 9.42 -9.24 -3.21
N ARG A 229 9.88 -8.14 -2.60
CA ARG A 229 9.05 -6.98 -2.22
C ARG A 229 8.46 -6.22 -3.42
N TYR A 230 9.08 -6.36 -4.59
CA TYR A 230 8.62 -5.89 -5.88
C TYR A 230 8.71 -7.06 -6.86
N TYR A 231 7.66 -7.25 -7.66
CA TYR A 231 7.53 -8.45 -8.46
C TYR A 231 6.55 -8.26 -9.62
N THR A 232 6.57 -9.19 -10.56
CA THR A 232 5.65 -9.25 -11.67
C THR A 232 5.10 -10.65 -11.86
N PHE A 233 3.88 -10.73 -12.38
CA PHE A 233 3.26 -11.97 -12.84
C PHE A 233 2.34 -11.65 -14.02
N ARG A 234 2.03 -12.66 -14.83
CA ARG A 234 1.11 -12.54 -15.96
C ARG A 234 -0.10 -13.41 -15.73
N TYR A 235 -1.30 -12.85 -15.89
CA TYR A 235 -2.56 -13.57 -15.79
C TYR A 235 -3.53 -13.11 -16.88
N GLY A 236 -4.10 -14.04 -17.66
CA GLY A 236 -5.04 -13.71 -18.74
C GLY A 236 -4.47 -12.75 -19.81
N GLY A 237 -3.16 -12.81 -20.04
CA GLY A 237 -2.44 -11.88 -20.93
C GLY A 237 -2.20 -10.48 -20.35
N ILE A 238 -2.51 -10.25 -19.08
CA ILE A 238 -2.24 -8.99 -18.37
C ILE A 238 -0.96 -9.12 -17.54
N ASP A 239 0.00 -8.23 -17.75
CA ASP A 239 1.17 -8.13 -16.88
C ASP A 239 0.85 -7.22 -15.68
N PHE A 240 1.07 -7.75 -14.48
CA PHE A 240 0.97 -7.00 -13.22
C PHE A 240 2.36 -6.65 -12.72
N PHE A 241 2.56 -5.41 -12.26
CA PHE A 241 3.83 -4.92 -11.69
C PHE A 241 3.59 -4.37 -10.28
N ALA A 242 4.08 -5.10 -9.29
CA ALA A 242 4.04 -4.73 -7.88
C ALA A 242 5.30 -3.93 -7.52
N LEU A 243 5.15 -2.73 -6.95
CA LEU A 243 6.28 -1.91 -6.50
C LEU A 243 6.24 -1.64 -5.01
N ASP A 244 7.42 -1.59 -4.42
CA ASP A 244 7.63 -1.06 -3.08
C ASP A 244 8.01 0.43 -3.17
N SER A 245 7.00 1.30 -3.05
CA SER A 245 7.19 2.75 -3.12
C SER A 245 7.90 3.34 -1.90
N ASN A 246 8.09 2.57 -0.83
CA ASN A 246 8.84 3.00 0.35
C ASN A 246 10.33 3.23 0.09
N THR A 247 10.84 2.81 -1.07
CA THR A 247 12.25 2.91 -1.44
C THR A 247 12.52 3.97 -2.51
N PHE A 248 11.49 4.70 -2.94
CA PHE A 248 11.61 5.85 -3.85
C PHE A 248 10.62 6.98 -3.52
N ASN A 249 10.16 7.06 -2.27
CA ASN A 249 9.29 8.13 -1.78
C ASN A 249 10.03 9.19 -0.96
N LEU A 250 11.37 9.23 -0.97
CA LEU A 250 12.09 10.26 -0.24
C LEU A 250 11.83 11.63 -0.91
N PRO A 251 11.36 12.66 -0.18
CA PRO A 251 11.09 13.96 -0.77
C PRO A 251 12.28 14.53 -1.55
N LEU A 252 11.99 15.36 -2.55
CA LEU A 252 13.05 16.03 -3.32
C LEU A 252 13.78 17.06 -2.44
N PRO A 253 15.12 17.21 -2.57
CA PRO A 253 15.86 18.16 -1.77
C PRO A 253 15.44 19.59 -2.12
N LEU A 254 15.15 20.38 -1.08
CA LEU A 254 14.84 21.80 -1.24
C LEU A 254 16.05 22.54 -1.85
N PRO A 255 15.85 23.43 -2.83
CA PRO A 255 16.95 24.16 -3.46
C PRO A 255 17.60 25.15 -2.49
N ASP A 256 18.87 25.50 -2.76
CA ASP A 256 19.62 26.50 -1.96
C ASP A 256 19.49 27.92 -2.55
N THR A 257 18.36 28.21 -3.21
CA THR A 257 18.01 29.53 -3.76
C THR A 257 17.25 30.38 -2.72
N PRO A 258 17.05 31.69 -2.93
CA PRO A 258 16.19 32.51 -2.08
C PRO A 258 14.78 31.93 -1.89
N GLU A 259 14.17 31.43 -2.97
CA GLU A 259 12.84 30.81 -2.98
C GLU A 259 12.87 29.50 -2.17
N GLY A 260 13.92 28.69 -2.33
CA GLY A 260 14.11 27.48 -1.53
C GLY A 260 14.29 27.78 -0.03
N ARG A 261 14.95 28.88 0.34
CA ARG A 261 15.05 29.33 1.74
C ARG A 261 13.70 29.79 2.30
N GLN A 262 12.90 30.49 1.50
CA GLN A 262 11.55 30.89 1.89
C GLN A 262 10.65 29.67 2.09
N LEU A 263 10.69 28.70 1.18
CA LEU A 263 9.96 27.43 1.31
C LEU A 263 10.39 26.66 2.57
N ARG A 264 11.70 26.59 2.87
CA ARG A 264 12.19 26.01 4.13
C ARG A 264 11.62 26.69 5.37
N GLN A 265 11.46 28.02 5.37
CA GLN A 265 10.85 28.76 6.47
C GLN A 265 9.36 28.45 6.61
N GLN A 266 8.63 28.41 5.50
CA GLN A 266 7.21 28.05 5.47
C GLN A 266 6.96 26.64 6.01
N LEU A 267 7.75 25.65 5.56
CA LEU A 267 7.65 24.27 6.05
C LEU A 267 7.94 24.16 7.55
N LYS A 268 8.90 24.94 8.08
CA LYS A 268 9.19 24.99 9.52
C LYS A 268 8.04 25.60 10.33
N ALA A 269 7.45 26.69 9.84
CA ALA A 269 6.31 27.33 10.49
C ALA A 269 5.11 26.38 10.52
N HIS A 270 4.77 25.79 9.38
CA HIS A 270 3.68 24.83 9.28
C HIS A 270 3.87 23.62 10.19
N ARG A 271 5.09 23.07 10.24
CA ARG A 271 5.44 21.98 11.16
C ARG A 271 5.18 22.36 12.63
N GLN A 272 5.49 23.60 13.02
CA GLN A 272 5.25 24.08 14.39
C GLN A 272 3.75 24.19 14.67
N GLU A 273 2.96 24.71 13.73
CA GLU A 273 1.49 24.79 13.85
C GLU A 273 0.87 23.40 14.08
N LEU A 274 1.28 22.40 13.30
CA LEU A 274 0.79 21.02 13.46
C LEU A 274 1.19 20.40 14.81
N GLU A 275 2.40 20.69 15.32
CA GLU A 275 2.82 20.24 16.65
C GLU A 275 1.97 20.90 17.76
N GLU A 276 1.66 22.20 17.63
CA GLU A 276 0.78 22.90 18.57
C GLU A 276 -0.65 22.33 18.55
N GLU A 277 -1.20 22.05 17.37
CA GLU A 277 -2.48 21.37 17.22
C GLU A 277 -2.49 19.98 17.84
N ARG A 278 -1.43 19.18 17.59
CA ARG A 278 -1.27 17.84 18.17
C ARG A 278 -1.27 17.90 19.70
N MET A 279 -0.61 18.89 20.29
CA MET A 279 -0.59 19.08 21.74
C MET A 279 -1.98 19.46 22.29
N ARG A 280 -2.74 20.31 21.60
CA ARG A 280 -4.13 20.66 21.99
C ARG A 280 -5.04 19.43 21.98
N LEU A 281 -4.96 18.61 20.93
CA LEU A 281 -5.74 17.37 20.84
C LEU A 281 -5.40 16.37 21.96
N LEU A 282 -4.11 16.22 22.29
CA LEU A 282 -3.68 15.37 23.42
C LEU A 282 -4.30 15.83 24.75
N THR A 283 -4.37 17.14 24.99
CA THR A 283 -5.03 17.69 26.20
C THR A 283 -6.53 17.36 26.24
N ASN A 284 -7.21 17.35 25.09
CA ASN A 284 -8.64 17.02 25.03
C ASN A 284 -8.93 15.55 25.39
N VAL A 285 -7.99 14.63 25.15
CA VAL A 285 -8.15 13.21 25.50
C VAL A 285 -8.12 12.98 27.02
N VAL A 286 -7.33 13.76 27.76
CA VAL A 286 -7.10 13.55 29.20
C VAL A 286 -8.39 13.68 30.03
N GLY A 287 -9.40 14.39 29.51
CA GLY A 287 -10.69 14.59 30.18
C GLY A 287 -11.79 13.56 29.85
N LEU A 288 -11.54 12.60 28.96
CA LEU A 288 -12.55 11.67 28.45
C LEU A 288 -12.51 10.30 29.17
N ASN A 289 -13.67 9.67 29.38
CA ASN A 289 -13.77 8.37 30.04
C ASN A 289 -14.01 7.23 29.04
N SER A 290 -12.98 6.40 28.78
CA SER A 290 -13.03 5.26 27.86
C SER A 290 -14.10 4.20 28.17
N ASP A 291 -14.62 4.17 29.40
CA ASP A 291 -15.62 3.20 29.83
C ASP A 291 -17.04 3.61 29.39
N THR A 292 -17.24 4.84 28.91
CA THR A 292 -18.50 5.28 28.32
C THR A 292 -18.45 5.16 26.79
N PRO A 293 -19.50 4.60 26.14
CA PRO A 293 -19.48 4.42 24.69
C PRO A 293 -19.32 5.72 23.88
N GLU A 294 -19.82 6.84 24.39
CA GLU A 294 -19.74 8.14 23.71
C GLU A 294 -18.32 8.71 23.74
N ASP A 295 -17.67 8.69 24.91
CA ASP A 295 -16.29 9.16 25.02
C ASP A 295 -15.31 8.19 24.35
N ALA A 296 -15.59 6.89 24.34
CA ALA A 296 -14.80 5.92 23.58
C ALA A 296 -14.77 6.25 22.08
N GLU A 297 -15.91 6.62 21.48
CA GLU A 297 -15.95 7.04 20.07
C GLU A 297 -15.20 8.36 19.83
N LYS A 298 -15.28 9.33 20.77
CA LYS A 298 -14.53 10.59 20.69
C LYS A 298 -13.03 10.36 20.79
N ILE A 299 -12.60 9.49 21.72
CA ILE A 299 -11.20 9.11 21.90
C ILE A 299 -10.66 8.48 20.61
N GLU A 300 -11.41 7.58 19.99
CA GLU A 300 -11.05 6.95 18.72
C GLU A 300 -10.86 7.98 17.60
N GLU A 301 -11.78 8.94 17.49
CA GLU A 301 -11.67 10.05 16.54
C GLU A 301 -10.41 10.88 16.77
N ILE A 302 -10.15 11.29 18.02
CA ILE A 302 -8.96 12.08 18.35
C ILE A 302 -7.69 11.28 18.04
N TYR A 303 -7.64 9.98 18.31
CA TYR A 303 -6.48 9.17 17.95
C TYR A 303 -6.25 9.11 16.43
N GLY A 304 -7.31 8.99 15.63
CA GLY A 304 -7.22 9.04 14.18
C GLY A 304 -6.72 10.39 13.66
N GLU A 305 -7.06 11.50 14.34
CA GLU A 305 -6.54 12.84 14.04
C GLU A 305 -5.07 13.01 14.49
N LEU A 306 -4.72 12.54 15.69
CA LEU A 306 -3.35 12.58 16.20
C LEU A 306 -2.36 11.85 15.30
N GLU A 307 -2.77 10.71 14.74
CA GLU A 307 -1.98 9.98 13.77
C GLU A 307 -1.84 10.72 12.45
N GLN A 308 -2.93 11.33 11.96
CA GLN A 308 -2.89 12.18 10.76
C GLN A 308 -1.85 13.28 10.89
N LEU A 309 -1.90 14.01 12.00
CA LEU A 309 -0.94 15.08 12.31
C LEU A 309 0.47 14.51 12.46
N GLY A 310 0.61 13.34 13.09
CA GLY A 310 1.89 12.63 13.21
C GLY A 310 2.53 12.33 11.86
N GLU A 311 1.76 11.83 10.90
CA GLU A 311 2.22 11.56 9.53
C GLU A 311 2.61 12.85 8.79
N GLN A 312 1.80 13.90 8.88
CA GLN A 312 2.10 15.19 8.26
C GLN A 312 3.38 15.82 8.83
N ILE A 313 3.53 15.85 10.16
CA ILE A 313 4.75 16.33 10.81
C ILE A 313 5.96 15.50 10.37
N PHE A 314 5.78 14.19 10.21
CA PHE A 314 6.85 13.29 9.80
C PHE A 314 7.27 13.51 8.33
N ASP A 315 6.32 13.76 7.42
CA ASP A 315 6.63 14.17 6.03
C ASP A 315 7.39 15.51 6.01
N LEU A 316 6.95 16.51 6.79
CA LEU A 316 7.66 17.79 6.89
C LEU A 316 9.08 17.64 7.44
N ASP A 317 9.27 16.79 8.46
CA ASP A 317 10.60 16.44 8.98
C ASP A 317 11.48 15.83 7.87
N LYS A 318 10.94 14.95 7.02
CA LYS A 318 11.67 14.38 5.88
C LYS A 318 12.03 15.45 4.86
N GLN A 319 11.09 16.29 4.46
CA GLN A 319 11.34 17.38 3.51
C GLN A 319 12.45 18.31 4.02
N LEU A 320 12.43 18.66 5.30
CA LEU A 320 13.42 19.55 5.92
C LEU A 320 14.79 18.91 6.10
N SER A 321 14.87 17.59 6.28
CA SER A 321 16.12 16.85 6.51
C SER A 321 16.74 16.23 5.27
N THR A 322 16.01 16.22 4.14
CA THR A 322 16.49 15.61 2.89
C THR A 322 17.75 16.32 2.39
N SER A 323 18.79 15.53 2.14
CA SER A 323 20.06 16.00 1.55
C SER A 323 20.11 15.78 0.03
N LYS A 324 20.99 16.51 -0.66
CA LYS A 324 21.27 16.32 -2.10
C LYS A 324 21.81 14.91 -2.46
N LYS A 325 22.24 14.11 -1.48
CA LYS A 325 22.74 12.74 -1.65
C LYS A 325 21.70 11.68 -1.26
N ALA A 326 20.42 12.01 -1.42
CA ALA A 326 19.30 11.10 -1.21
C ALA A 326 19.51 9.78 -1.98
N ILE A 327 19.47 8.65 -1.26
CA ILE A 327 19.56 7.32 -1.89
C ILE A 327 18.14 6.88 -2.24
N VAL A 328 17.94 6.62 -3.53
CA VAL A 328 16.70 6.10 -4.11
C VAL A 328 17.00 4.74 -4.75
N ASP A 329 16.01 3.88 -4.78
CA ASP A 329 16.10 2.52 -5.31
C ASP A 329 16.06 2.47 -6.84
N PHE A 330 17.14 2.94 -7.46
CA PHE A 330 17.26 2.92 -8.92
C PHE A 330 17.23 1.50 -9.51
N GLU A 331 17.61 0.47 -8.75
CA GLU A 331 17.50 -0.92 -9.20
C GLU A 331 16.04 -1.30 -9.48
N GLN A 332 15.12 -0.99 -8.57
CA GLN A 332 13.69 -1.24 -8.76
C GLN A 332 13.10 -0.37 -9.89
N LEU A 333 13.49 0.91 -9.98
CA LEU A 333 12.99 1.81 -11.03
C LEU A 333 13.45 1.38 -12.43
N GLN A 334 14.72 0.96 -12.57
CA GLN A 334 15.25 0.39 -13.81
C GLN A 334 14.62 -0.96 -14.13
N TRP A 335 14.37 -1.79 -13.10
CA TRP A 335 13.61 -3.03 -13.27
C TRP A 335 12.22 -2.76 -13.85
N LEU A 336 11.48 -1.79 -13.31
CA LEU A 336 10.15 -1.43 -13.83
C LEU A 336 10.23 -0.94 -15.28
N GLN A 337 11.18 -0.03 -15.56
CA GLN A 337 11.43 0.46 -16.92
C GLN A 337 11.64 -0.71 -17.90
N GLN A 338 12.55 -1.63 -17.57
CA GLN A 338 12.87 -2.76 -18.44
C GLN A 338 11.68 -3.71 -18.58
N LYS A 339 10.98 -4.04 -17.49
CA LYS A 339 9.84 -4.96 -17.53
C LYS A 339 8.66 -4.39 -18.31
N LEU A 340 8.42 -3.08 -18.28
CA LEU A 340 7.43 -2.43 -19.15
C LEU A 340 7.83 -2.50 -20.63
N ILE A 341 9.12 -2.26 -20.95
CA ILE A 341 9.63 -2.40 -22.33
C ILE A 341 9.46 -3.84 -22.82
N ASP A 342 9.91 -4.84 -22.04
CA ASP A 342 9.78 -6.25 -22.36
C ASP A 342 8.31 -6.66 -22.56
N SER A 343 7.44 -6.15 -21.69
CA SER A 343 6.00 -6.36 -21.75
C SER A 343 5.39 -5.82 -23.05
N TRP A 344 5.83 -4.65 -23.53
CA TRP A 344 5.41 -4.08 -24.82
C TRP A 344 5.94 -4.83 -26.03
N GLN A 345 7.12 -5.45 -25.91
CA GLN A 345 7.72 -6.26 -26.97
C GLN A 345 7.12 -7.67 -27.04
N ASN A 346 6.39 -8.11 -26.01
CA ASN A 346 5.78 -9.43 -25.97
C ASN A 346 4.35 -9.39 -26.58
N PRO A 347 4.11 -10.04 -27.74
CA PRO A 347 2.80 -10.00 -28.41
C PRO A 347 1.69 -10.74 -27.66
N GLN A 348 2.03 -11.56 -26.66
CA GLN A 348 1.04 -12.23 -25.81
C GLN A 348 0.48 -11.30 -24.71
N VAL A 349 1.09 -10.13 -24.50
CA VAL A 349 0.62 -9.17 -23.51
C VAL A 349 -0.41 -8.26 -24.15
N ARG A 350 -1.62 -8.29 -23.60
CA ARG A 350 -2.71 -7.41 -24.02
C ARG A 350 -2.90 -6.21 -23.11
N GLY A 351 -2.50 -6.28 -21.84
CA GLY A 351 -2.58 -5.14 -20.91
C GLY A 351 -1.57 -5.17 -19.77
N ARG A 352 -1.47 -4.05 -19.03
CA ARG A 352 -0.44 -3.74 -18.03
C ARG A 352 -1.08 -3.02 -16.85
N VAL A 353 -0.91 -3.59 -15.67
CA VAL A 353 -1.41 -3.03 -14.40
C VAL A 353 -0.23 -2.78 -13.47
N ILE A 354 -0.11 -1.58 -12.90
CA ILE A 354 0.87 -1.29 -11.87
C ILE A 354 0.16 -1.16 -10.51
N TYR A 355 0.73 -1.68 -9.44
CA TYR A 355 0.22 -1.43 -8.09
C TYR A 355 1.32 -1.26 -7.04
N PHE A 356 1.10 -0.33 -6.12
CA PHE A 356 2.04 0.05 -5.06
C PHE A 356 1.31 0.82 -3.94
N HIS A 357 2.03 1.27 -2.91
CA HIS A 357 1.37 1.89 -1.75
C HIS A 357 1.08 3.39 -1.90
N HIS A 358 2.11 4.25 -1.89
CA HIS A 358 1.95 5.72 -1.94
C HIS A 358 1.43 6.24 -3.29
N PRO A 359 0.26 6.91 -3.39
CA PRO A 359 -0.27 7.42 -4.65
C PRO A 359 0.53 8.64 -5.14
N PRO A 360 0.85 8.75 -6.44
CA PRO A 360 1.43 9.97 -6.99
C PRO A 360 0.38 11.06 -7.24
N TYR A 361 -0.90 10.71 -7.40
CA TYR A 361 -2.02 11.63 -7.59
C TYR A 361 -3.15 11.23 -6.66
N VAL A 362 -3.67 12.19 -5.89
CA VAL A 362 -4.73 11.95 -4.92
C VAL A 362 -5.34 13.29 -4.50
N THR A 363 -6.66 13.35 -4.27
CA THR A 363 -7.35 14.55 -3.77
C THR A 363 -7.78 14.43 -2.31
N GLU A 364 -7.44 13.33 -1.65
CA GLU A 364 -7.51 13.20 -0.20
C GLU A 364 -6.73 14.34 0.49
N ALA A 365 -7.34 14.94 1.50
CA ALA A 365 -6.95 16.19 2.13
C ALA A 365 -5.53 16.23 2.74
N THR A 366 -4.92 15.08 3.03
CA THR A 366 -3.67 14.99 3.80
C THR A 366 -2.49 14.49 2.98
N LYS A 367 -2.73 13.82 1.85
CA LYS A 367 -1.69 13.19 1.02
C LYS A 367 -1.35 13.95 -0.26
N TRP A 368 -2.24 14.83 -0.74
CA TRP A 368 -2.16 15.43 -2.08
C TRP A 368 -0.89 16.28 -2.33
N ASP A 369 -0.38 16.96 -1.31
CA ASP A 369 0.77 17.87 -1.37
C ASP A 369 2.00 17.38 -0.59
N GLN A 370 1.98 16.13 -0.11
CA GLN A 370 3.11 15.58 0.64
C GLN A 370 4.37 15.47 -0.21
N GLY A 371 5.52 15.70 0.42
CA GLY A 371 6.82 15.55 -0.23
C GLY A 371 7.03 14.13 -0.76
N GLN A 372 6.56 13.12 -0.02
CA GLN A 372 6.58 11.72 -0.44
C GLN A 372 5.75 11.46 -1.71
N THR A 373 4.52 11.97 -1.76
CA THR A 373 3.62 11.89 -2.93
C THR A 373 4.28 12.47 -4.18
N LEU A 374 4.84 13.69 -4.06
CA LEU A 374 5.50 14.38 -5.17
C LEU A 374 6.80 13.68 -5.63
N ALA A 375 7.55 13.08 -4.71
CA ALA A 375 8.74 12.30 -5.06
C ALA A 375 8.38 11.05 -5.86
N VAL A 376 7.36 10.30 -5.43
CA VAL A 376 6.86 9.11 -6.16
C VAL A 376 6.39 9.51 -7.56
N ARG A 377 5.63 10.59 -7.69
CA ARG A 377 5.21 11.15 -8.99
C ARG A 377 6.41 11.45 -9.88
N SER A 378 7.40 12.16 -9.37
CA SER A 378 8.61 12.53 -10.12
C SER A 378 9.38 11.31 -10.64
N HIS A 379 9.63 10.32 -9.78
CA HIS A 379 10.36 9.12 -10.17
C HIS A 379 9.59 8.25 -11.16
N LEU A 380 8.28 8.08 -11.00
CA LEU A 380 7.46 7.33 -11.96
C LEU A 380 7.37 8.05 -13.31
N ARG A 381 7.24 9.38 -13.34
CA ARG A 381 7.32 10.17 -14.58
C ARG A 381 8.61 9.94 -15.32
N GLN A 382 9.75 9.92 -14.62
CA GLN A 382 11.06 9.65 -15.22
C GLN A 382 11.10 8.25 -15.84
N VAL A 383 10.62 7.23 -15.12
CA VAL A 383 10.55 5.85 -15.65
C VAL A 383 9.65 5.78 -16.87
N LEU A 384 8.43 6.28 -16.80
CA LEU A 384 7.46 6.22 -17.89
C LEU A 384 7.93 7.03 -19.11
N ASN A 385 8.58 8.18 -18.91
CA ASN A 385 9.19 8.93 -20.00
C ASN A 385 10.29 8.11 -20.69
N ALA A 386 11.18 7.48 -19.92
CA ALA A 386 12.24 6.63 -20.47
C ALA A 386 11.69 5.38 -21.17
N VAL A 387 10.57 4.81 -20.70
CA VAL A 387 9.85 3.75 -21.43
C VAL A 387 9.32 4.30 -22.76
N ARG A 388 8.55 5.40 -22.73
CA ARG A 388 7.98 6.02 -23.94
C ARG A 388 9.04 6.27 -25.01
N GLU A 389 10.18 6.83 -24.63
CA GLU A 389 11.31 7.08 -25.56
C GLU A 389 11.78 5.80 -26.29
N LYS A 390 11.69 4.63 -25.65
CA LYS A 390 12.12 3.35 -26.23
C LYS A 390 11.06 2.65 -27.07
N ILE A 391 9.77 2.87 -26.77
CA ILE A 391 8.68 2.09 -27.36
C ILE A 391 7.62 2.93 -28.10
N ASN A 392 7.82 4.24 -28.26
CA ASN A 392 6.83 5.12 -28.89
C ASN A 392 6.37 4.66 -30.28
N SER A 393 7.25 3.98 -31.04
CA SER A 393 6.92 3.44 -32.35
C SER A 393 5.96 2.24 -32.31
N ILE A 394 5.84 1.55 -31.18
CA ILE A 394 5.04 0.32 -31.05
C ILE A 394 3.78 0.49 -30.20
N THR A 395 3.66 1.57 -29.42
CA THR A 395 2.45 1.81 -28.58
C THR A 395 1.22 2.12 -29.41
N ALA A 396 1.37 2.62 -30.65
CA ALA A 396 0.29 2.96 -31.57
C ALA A 396 -0.81 3.83 -30.92
N GLY A 397 -0.41 4.77 -30.05
CA GLY A 397 -1.32 5.68 -29.34
C GLY A 397 -1.98 5.10 -28.08
N ARG A 398 -1.72 3.82 -27.74
CA ARG A 398 -2.20 3.22 -26.50
C ARG A 398 -1.45 3.77 -25.27
N PRO A 399 -2.12 3.90 -24.11
CA PRO A 399 -1.47 4.22 -22.84
C PRO A 399 -0.36 3.22 -22.51
N LEU A 400 0.75 3.68 -21.90
CA LEU A 400 1.86 2.79 -21.52
C LEU A 400 1.45 1.72 -20.50
N VAL A 401 0.47 2.05 -19.68
CA VAL A 401 -0.10 1.27 -18.58
C VAL A 401 -1.61 1.48 -18.66
N ASP A 402 -2.39 0.41 -18.56
CA ASP A 402 -3.84 0.50 -18.70
C ASP A 402 -4.51 0.91 -17.38
N LEU A 403 -3.95 0.48 -16.24
CA LEU A 403 -4.49 0.77 -14.91
C LEU A 403 -3.39 0.87 -13.83
N VAL A 404 -3.52 1.84 -12.92
CA VAL A 404 -2.68 1.94 -11.73
C VAL A 404 -3.49 1.88 -10.44
N LEU A 405 -3.08 1.03 -9.50
CA LEU A 405 -3.74 0.82 -8.20
C LEU A 405 -2.83 1.24 -7.05
N THR A 406 -3.31 2.07 -6.14
CA THR A 406 -2.52 2.53 -4.98
C THR A 406 -3.29 2.49 -3.66
N GLY A 407 -2.62 2.69 -2.52
CA GLY A 407 -3.21 2.77 -1.18
C GLY A 407 -2.89 4.11 -0.50
N HIS A 408 -2.48 4.06 0.78
CA HIS A 408 -1.93 5.14 1.62
C HIS A 408 -2.87 6.29 1.97
N ALA A 409 -3.64 6.78 1.01
CA ALA A 409 -4.71 7.72 1.27
C ALA A 409 -5.97 6.94 1.63
N HIS A 410 -6.49 7.14 2.84
CA HIS A 410 -7.60 6.32 3.35
C HIS A 410 -8.96 6.73 2.77
N CYS A 411 -9.13 6.43 1.50
CA CYS A 411 -10.32 6.65 0.70
C CYS A 411 -10.34 5.63 -0.44
N LEU A 412 -11.48 5.53 -1.12
CA LEU A 412 -11.51 5.07 -2.50
C LEU A 412 -11.59 6.29 -3.41
N GLU A 413 -10.70 6.38 -4.39
CA GLU A 413 -10.72 7.45 -5.39
C GLU A 413 -10.42 6.89 -6.78
N HIS A 414 -11.20 7.30 -7.78
CA HIS A 414 -10.85 7.16 -9.20
C HIS A 414 -10.49 8.53 -9.74
N LEU A 415 -9.30 8.63 -10.31
CA LEU A 415 -8.75 9.85 -10.87
C LEU A 415 -8.11 9.54 -12.22
N CYS A 416 -8.26 10.47 -13.16
CA CYS A 416 -7.55 10.44 -14.43
C CYS A 416 -6.54 11.57 -14.48
N THR A 417 -5.33 11.29 -14.96
CA THR A 417 -4.37 12.35 -15.29
C THR A 417 -4.78 13.04 -16.59
N GLU A 418 -4.53 14.34 -16.66
CA GLU A 418 -4.74 15.14 -17.87
C GLU A 418 -3.46 15.12 -18.72
N ASP A 419 -3.29 16.10 -19.62
CA ASP A 419 -2.00 16.31 -20.28
C ASP A 419 -0.99 16.87 -19.27
N THR A 420 -0.24 15.96 -18.64
CA THR A 420 0.81 16.32 -17.68
C THR A 420 2.06 16.85 -18.37
N GLY A 421 2.18 16.73 -19.69
CA GLY A 421 3.44 16.91 -20.43
C GLY A 421 4.41 15.73 -20.29
N HIS A 422 4.04 14.69 -19.55
CA HIS A 422 4.84 13.49 -19.31
C HIS A 422 4.11 12.24 -19.82
N ALA A 423 4.80 11.10 -19.79
CA ALA A 423 4.26 9.82 -20.25
C ALA A 423 3.22 9.19 -19.31
N ASP A 424 2.90 9.86 -18.21
CA ASP A 424 1.81 9.53 -17.30
C ASP A 424 0.52 10.31 -17.58
N SER A 425 0.43 10.98 -18.73
CA SER A 425 -0.80 11.66 -19.18
C SER A 425 -1.90 10.66 -19.51
N HIS A 426 -3.17 11.01 -19.23
CA HIS A 426 -4.35 10.22 -19.57
C HIS A 426 -4.34 8.78 -19.02
N LEU A 427 -3.73 8.58 -17.86
CA LEU A 427 -3.73 7.31 -17.14
C LEU A 427 -4.83 7.27 -16.07
N ASN A 428 -5.38 6.08 -15.85
CA ASN A 428 -6.35 5.83 -14.80
C ASN A 428 -5.66 5.40 -13.51
N TRP A 429 -6.00 6.08 -12.42
CA TRP A 429 -5.50 5.85 -11.07
C TRP A 429 -6.67 5.50 -10.15
N LEU A 430 -6.58 4.33 -9.50
CA LEU A 430 -7.51 3.92 -8.45
C LEU A 430 -6.78 3.85 -7.10
N ILE A 431 -7.12 4.76 -6.20
CA ILE A 431 -6.64 4.76 -4.83
C ILE A 431 -7.60 3.93 -3.99
N CYS A 432 -7.09 2.91 -3.32
CA CYS A 432 -7.82 1.81 -2.69
C CYS A 432 -7.55 1.69 -1.18
N GLY A 433 -7.18 2.78 -0.51
CA GLY A 433 -6.86 2.78 0.94
C GLY A 433 -8.07 2.82 1.87
N GLY A 434 -9.28 2.63 1.35
CA GLY A 434 -10.53 2.75 2.09
C GLY A 434 -11.00 1.49 2.81
N SER A 435 -10.18 0.44 2.93
CA SER A 435 -10.67 -0.90 3.31
C SER A 435 -10.73 -1.21 4.80
N GLY A 436 -10.28 -0.30 5.67
CA GLY A 436 -10.45 -0.50 7.11
C GLY A 436 -10.00 0.66 7.97
N TYR A 437 -8.81 1.21 7.72
CA TYR A 437 -8.20 2.16 8.64
C TYR A 437 -8.68 3.61 8.40
N SER A 438 -9.02 4.32 9.48
CA SER A 438 -9.37 5.74 9.60
C SER A 438 -9.58 6.53 8.28
N LEU A 439 -10.80 6.48 7.72
CA LEU A 439 -11.15 7.16 6.46
C LEU A 439 -10.95 8.68 6.53
N ARG A 440 -10.49 9.26 5.43
CA ARG A 440 -10.22 10.69 5.30
C ARG A 440 -11.15 11.38 4.31
N ARG A 441 -11.09 12.72 4.27
CA ARG A 441 -11.95 13.58 3.46
C ARG A 441 -11.24 13.95 2.16
N GLN A 442 -12.01 14.33 1.15
CA GLN A 442 -11.46 15.07 0.02
C GLN A 442 -11.05 16.47 0.48
N ARG A 443 -10.00 17.02 -0.11
CA ARG A 443 -9.56 18.39 0.13
C ARG A 443 -10.65 19.41 -0.27
N SER A 444 -10.61 20.59 0.34
CA SER A 444 -11.63 21.64 0.12
C SER A 444 -11.58 22.26 -1.27
N GLN A 445 -10.42 22.21 -1.94
CA GLN A 445 -10.23 22.67 -3.32
C GLN A 445 -10.93 21.77 -4.36
N GLY A 446 -11.47 20.62 -3.94
CA GLY A 446 -12.22 19.72 -4.79
C GLY A 446 -11.35 18.82 -5.66
N GLU A 447 -11.90 18.42 -6.79
CA GLU A 447 -11.45 17.30 -7.63
C GLU A 447 -10.20 17.58 -8.49
N GLU A 448 -9.79 18.84 -8.67
CA GLU A 448 -8.82 19.24 -9.70
C GLU A 448 -7.39 19.45 -9.16
N LEU A 449 -6.45 18.57 -9.47
CA LEU A 449 -5.04 18.76 -9.11
C LEU A 449 -4.32 19.63 -10.14
N THR A 450 -3.64 20.68 -9.67
CA THR A 450 -2.85 21.59 -10.50
C THR A 450 -1.37 21.59 -10.12
N GLU A 451 -0.47 21.73 -11.09
CA GLU A 451 0.97 21.93 -10.89
C GLU A 451 1.44 23.24 -11.53
N LEU A 452 2.45 23.88 -10.94
CA LEU A 452 3.11 25.04 -11.55
C LEU A 452 4.00 24.58 -12.71
N ILE A 453 3.89 25.26 -13.86
CA ILE A 453 4.74 24.98 -15.01
C ILE A 453 6.15 25.53 -14.75
N GLN A 454 7.17 24.67 -14.87
CA GLN A 454 8.55 25.09 -14.68
C GLN A 454 8.94 26.18 -15.70
N GLY A 455 9.46 27.31 -15.19
CA GLY A 455 9.92 28.44 -16.02
C GLY A 455 8.93 29.60 -16.13
N THR A 456 7.70 29.46 -15.60
CA THR A 456 6.69 30.52 -15.56
C THR A 456 6.17 30.67 -14.13
N SER A 457 6.20 31.88 -13.57
CA SER A 457 5.82 32.14 -12.18
C SER A 457 4.30 32.21 -11.95
N SER A 458 3.48 32.23 -13.01
CA SER A 458 2.02 32.39 -12.92
C SER A 458 1.20 31.26 -13.54
N ASP A 459 1.78 30.42 -14.40
CA ASP A 459 0.98 29.45 -15.15
C ASP A 459 0.92 28.12 -14.40
N SER A 460 -0.30 27.70 -14.08
CA SER A 460 -0.61 26.41 -13.51
C SER A 460 -1.29 25.51 -14.55
N ARG A 461 -0.99 24.23 -14.50
CA ARG A 461 -1.56 23.20 -15.38
C ARG A 461 -2.41 22.26 -14.57
N LEU A 462 -3.62 21.96 -15.03
CA LEU A 462 -4.41 20.84 -14.53
C LEU A 462 -3.69 19.55 -14.89
N VAL A 463 -3.30 18.76 -13.88
CA VAL A 463 -2.56 17.51 -14.08
C VAL A 463 -3.40 16.27 -13.83
N ALA A 464 -4.50 16.41 -13.09
CA ALA A 464 -5.43 15.32 -12.85
C ALA A 464 -6.79 15.80 -12.34
N ARG A 465 -7.83 15.00 -12.59
CA ARG A 465 -9.19 15.21 -12.11
C ARG A 465 -9.73 13.95 -11.43
N SER A 466 -10.27 14.11 -10.23
CA SER A 466 -11.02 13.07 -9.51
C SER A 466 -12.41 12.90 -10.14
N HIS A 467 -12.79 11.67 -10.48
CA HIS A 467 -14.10 11.33 -11.03
C HIS A 467 -15.01 10.65 -10.01
N LEU A 468 -14.42 9.97 -9.03
CA LEU A 468 -15.11 9.34 -7.91
C LEU A 468 -14.28 9.54 -6.66
N PHE A 469 -14.88 10.04 -5.60
CA PHE A 469 -14.27 10.08 -4.27
C PHE A 469 -15.22 9.50 -3.23
N VAL A 470 -14.76 8.49 -2.51
CA VAL A 470 -15.46 7.83 -1.42
C VAL A 470 -14.57 7.84 -0.19
N GLY A 471 -14.87 8.75 0.73
CA GLY A 471 -14.18 8.88 2.00
C GLY A 471 -15.11 9.37 3.09
N ARG A 472 -14.54 9.72 4.24
CA ARG A 472 -15.29 10.26 5.39
C ARG A 472 -16.02 11.54 4.97
N SER A 473 -17.29 11.67 5.34
CA SER A 473 -18.10 12.86 5.05
C SER A 473 -19.07 13.20 6.20
N GLY A 474 -19.67 14.38 6.16
CA GLY A 474 -20.56 14.88 7.23
C GLY A 474 -19.82 15.19 8.55
N HIS A 475 -20.56 15.62 9.58
CA HIS A 475 -20.03 15.95 10.92
C HIS A 475 -21.02 15.51 12.00
N GLY A 476 -20.53 15.25 13.21
CA GLY A 476 -21.37 14.83 14.35
C GLY A 476 -22.27 13.64 14.01
N SER A 477 -23.58 13.78 14.26
CA SER A 477 -24.60 12.75 13.97
C SER A 477 -24.86 12.49 12.49
N LYS A 478 -24.36 13.36 11.59
CA LYS A 478 -24.43 13.19 10.13
C LYS A 478 -23.15 12.57 9.54
N LYS A 479 -22.21 12.15 10.38
CA LYS A 479 -20.94 11.56 9.93
C LYS A 479 -21.15 10.22 9.24
N ARG A 480 -20.55 10.07 8.07
CA ARG A 480 -20.56 8.86 7.23
C ARG A 480 -19.14 8.32 7.11
N ARG A 481 -19.01 6.99 7.20
CA ARG A 481 -17.75 6.25 7.04
C ARG A 481 -17.96 5.12 6.01
N PRO A 482 -17.92 5.43 4.70
CA PRO A 482 -18.09 4.46 3.62
C PRO A 482 -16.77 3.72 3.34
N TYR A 483 -16.54 2.59 4.02
CA TYR A 483 -15.40 1.73 3.74
C TYR A 483 -15.60 1.00 2.42
N SER A 484 -14.52 0.66 1.73
CA SER A 484 -14.62 0.17 0.36
C SER A 484 -13.58 -0.89 -0.01
N PHE A 485 -13.94 -1.67 -1.01
CA PHE A 485 -13.05 -2.52 -1.80
C PHE A 485 -13.51 -2.50 -3.26
N LEU A 486 -12.66 -2.93 -4.17
CA LEU A 486 -13.00 -3.03 -5.59
C LEU A 486 -13.10 -4.48 -6.02
N ARG A 487 -14.05 -4.75 -6.92
CA ARG A 487 -14.02 -5.90 -7.82
C ARG A 487 -13.72 -5.37 -9.22
N ILE A 488 -12.72 -5.94 -9.87
CA ILE A 488 -12.32 -5.55 -11.23
C ILE A 488 -12.46 -6.78 -12.12
N GLU A 489 -13.29 -6.67 -13.15
CA GLU A 489 -13.42 -7.69 -14.20
C GLU A 489 -12.59 -7.27 -15.41
N VAL A 490 -11.76 -8.17 -15.92
CA VAL A 490 -10.96 -7.98 -17.13
C VAL A 490 -11.68 -8.65 -18.30
N LYS A 491 -11.96 -7.92 -19.39
CA LYS A 491 -12.65 -8.43 -20.61
C LYS A 491 -11.67 -8.84 -21.70
N GLY A 492 -12.05 -9.74 -22.62
CA GLY A 492 -11.16 -10.40 -23.59
C GLY A 492 -10.47 -9.58 -24.70
N GLY A 493 -10.65 -8.25 -24.77
CA GLY A 493 -10.11 -7.37 -25.84
C GLY A 493 -8.58 -7.10 -25.89
N SER A 494 -8.09 -6.41 -26.91
CA SER A 494 -6.70 -5.90 -26.95
C SER A 494 -6.68 -4.49 -27.55
N PRO A 495 -6.68 -3.42 -26.73
CA PRO A 495 -6.53 -3.43 -25.27
C PRO A 495 -7.69 -4.10 -24.52
N PRO A 496 -7.44 -4.67 -23.33
CA PRO A 496 -8.49 -5.16 -22.43
C PRO A 496 -9.30 -4.00 -21.87
N GLU A 497 -10.59 -4.22 -21.68
CA GLU A 497 -11.43 -3.33 -20.87
C GLU A 497 -11.46 -3.82 -19.42
N PHE A 498 -11.39 -2.88 -18.47
CA PHE A 498 -11.49 -3.15 -17.04
C PHE A 498 -12.81 -2.62 -16.51
N LEU A 499 -13.75 -3.51 -16.19
CA LEU A 499 -14.99 -3.12 -15.51
C LEU A 499 -14.74 -3.04 -14.01
N VAL A 500 -14.72 -1.82 -13.49
CA VAL A 500 -14.49 -1.53 -12.07
C VAL A 500 -15.82 -1.41 -11.35
N GLN A 501 -16.01 -2.22 -10.30
CA GLN A 501 -17.17 -2.20 -9.44
C GLN A 501 -16.78 -1.82 -8.01
N PRO A 502 -17.06 -0.58 -7.57
CA PRO A 502 -16.91 -0.18 -6.18
C PRO A 502 -17.96 -0.81 -5.27
N LEU A 503 -17.50 -1.45 -4.19
CA LEU A 503 -18.34 -2.11 -3.20
C LEU A 503 -18.13 -1.43 -1.85
N ILE A 504 -19.22 -0.94 -1.27
CA ILE A 504 -19.21 -0.08 -0.09
C ILE A 504 -19.83 -0.79 1.11
N VAL A 505 -19.17 -0.64 2.25
CA VAL A 505 -19.63 -1.03 3.58
C VAL A 505 -19.62 0.23 4.44
N GLU A 506 -20.76 0.90 4.53
CA GLU A 506 -20.89 2.21 5.18
C GLU A 506 -21.37 2.06 6.63
N LYS A 507 -20.66 2.73 7.55
CA LYS A 507 -21.16 3.02 8.90
C LYS A 507 -21.79 4.41 8.93
N PHE A 508 -23.08 4.49 9.26
CA PHE A 508 -23.83 5.73 9.40
C PHE A 508 -24.82 5.60 10.56
N GLN A 509 -24.82 6.56 11.50
CA GLN A 509 -25.71 6.55 12.67
C GLN A 509 -25.70 5.23 13.48
N LYS A 510 -24.51 4.61 13.62
CA LYS A 510 -24.27 3.31 14.27
C LYS A 510 -24.79 2.09 13.51
N ASP A 511 -25.49 2.29 12.40
CA ASP A 511 -25.93 1.22 11.50
C ASP A 511 -24.91 0.97 10.39
N TRP A 512 -24.91 -0.28 9.91
CA TRP A 512 -24.10 -0.70 8.77
C TRP A 512 -24.95 -1.00 7.57
N ARG A 513 -24.51 -0.54 6.40
CA ARG A 513 -25.17 -0.81 5.13
C ARG A 513 -24.13 -1.24 4.09
N ASN A 514 -24.49 -2.25 3.32
CA ASN A 514 -23.68 -2.71 2.20
C ASN A 514 -24.39 -2.35 0.90
N TYR A 515 -23.67 -1.76 -0.05
CA TYR A 515 -24.19 -1.44 -1.37
C TYR A 515 -23.07 -1.37 -2.40
N SER A 516 -23.38 -1.61 -3.66
CA SER A 516 -22.48 -1.37 -4.79
C SER A 516 -22.75 0.02 -5.38
N MET A 517 -21.70 0.73 -5.77
CA MET A 517 -21.86 1.90 -6.63
C MET A 517 -21.96 1.47 -8.10
N SER A 518 -22.36 2.41 -8.97
CA SER A 518 -22.35 2.19 -10.42
C SER A 518 -20.95 1.78 -10.86
N SER A 519 -20.87 0.70 -11.63
CA SER A 519 -19.63 0.28 -12.27
C SER A 519 -19.25 1.25 -13.38
N PHE A 520 -17.96 1.34 -13.67
CA PHE A 520 -17.42 2.11 -14.78
C PHE A 520 -16.33 1.31 -15.49
N THR A 521 -16.12 1.60 -16.76
CA THR A 521 -15.11 0.92 -17.60
C THR A 521 -13.89 1.82 -17.75
N ILE A 522 -12.72 1.21 -17.60
CA ILE A 522 -11.41 1.78 -17.91
C ILE A 522 -10.85 1.10 -19.16
#